data_AF-A0AAD6WLD6-F1
#
_entry.id   AF-A0AAD6WLD6-F1
#
_cell.length_a   1.000
_cell.length_b   1.000
_cell.length_c   1.000
_cell.angle_alpha   90.00
_cell.angle_beta   90.00
_cell.angle_gamma   90.00
#
_symmetry.space_group_name_H-M   'P 1'
#
loop_
_entity.id
_entity.type
_entity.pdbx_description
1 polymer ?
#
loop_
_entity_poly.entity_id
_entity_poly.type
_entity_poly.pdbx_seq_one_letter_code
_entity_poly.pdbx_strand_id
1 'polypeptide(L)'
;MSRAPYVHDWGAPNITRPPVAPPTHDGYPGRNPLPYHGLKFNPLGCFDLRCRLGIFQQDPSIWNTYRRHFQASDIAWLASGASEDNQHHPGSQGFFPEFKTLRNSLPANDDGQAARSEFEESVRKLIWDLATMWDRTFGSTTMILHVAGTTVPGSPAAPEYLRTAVYLPPRLPSPQPGEPRNNARNSMGWRLTQASGIIHPNSVPADLVIPSPKQPGSAHYIFRGRPARSAPTDGSTSSPPPASPTSTRYGSEEPLSDDALALLTAIERVAALEAEVALLHTHLEKTSEEQIGTIRELGQVQAQLAAATMREEGYRDERQQYQRHITSLQTQLGPVYAPPTYNAASQATPTRSRAGTPFSSPSKTPVAALPRTTEFLETHALSTQLAAIRMMIKHAPATKWYLELAGMDLDDTVAEGLLECLTIDCL
;
A
#
# COMPACT_ATOMS: atom_id res chain seq x y z
N MET A 1 32.36 -41.86 4.08
CA MET A 1 31.36 -41.54 5.12
C MET A 1 30.61 -40.30 4.68
N SER A 2 29.40 -40.47 4.14
CA SER A 2 28.58 -39.39 3.60
C SER A 2 27.83 -38.71 4.75
N ARG A 3 28.07 -37.43 5.00
CA ARG A 3 27.31 -36.64 6.00
C ARG A 3 26.13 -35.98 5.29
N ALA A 4 24.93 -36.22 5.82
CA ALA A 4 23.69 -35.66 5.33
C ALA A 4 23.70 -34.11 5.39
N PRO A 5 23.04 -33.42 4.43
CA PRO A 5 22.95 -31.97 4.41
C PRO A 5 22.13 -31.45 5.60
N TYR A 6 22.67 -30.44 6.28
CA TYR A 6 22.03 -29.75 7.39
C TYR A 6 20.90 -28.87 6.83
N VAL A 7 19.66 -29.31 7.02
CA VAL A 7 18.46 -28.51 6.71
C VAL A 7 18.36 -27.42 7.77
N HIS A 8 18.36 -26.15 7.33
CA HIS A 8 18.03 -25.03 8.21
C HIS A 8 16.58 -25.16 8.68
N ASP A 9 16.40 -25.66 9.89
CA ASP A 9 15.18 -25.46 10.66
C ASP A 9 15.11 -23.97 11.00
N TRP A 10 14.33 -23.22 10.22
CA TRP A 10 13.81 -21.92 10.60
C TRP A 10 12.91 -22.16 11.80
N GLY A 11 13.53 -22.27 12.98
CA GLY A 11 12.95 -22.86 14.19
C GLY A 11 11.43 -22.78 14.16
N ALA A 12 10.79 -23.91 13.87
CA ALA A 12 9.34 -23.98 13.90
C ALA A 12 8.90 -23.25 15.17
N PRO A 13 8.08 -22.18 15.07
CA PRO A 13 7.73 -21.37 16.23
C PRO A 13 7.24 -22.35 17.27
N ASN A 14 7.82 -22.33 18.46
CA ASN A 14 7.65 -23.38 19.46
C ASN A 14 6.15 -23.68 19.68
N ILE A 15 5.59 -24.64 18.93
CA ILE A 15 4.15 -24.96 18.90
C ILE A 15 3.76 -25.72 20.19
N THR A 16 4.69 -25.89 21.13
CA THR A 16 4.41 -26.59 22.38
C THR A 16 3.46 -25.82 23.30
N ARG A 17 3.25 -24.51 23.08
CA ARG A 17 2.11 -23.84 23.68
C ARG A 17 0.88 -24.01 22.80
N PRO A 18 -0.20 -24.64 23.31
CA PRO A 18 -1.48 -24.58 22.61
C PRO A 18 -1.82 -23.11 22.37
N PRO A 19 -2.35 -22.76 21.18
CA PRO A 19 -2.71 -21.38 20.89
C PRO A 19 -3.62 -20.86 21.99
N VAL A 20 -3.31 -19.67 22.52
CA VAL A 20 -4.16 -19.03 23.52
C VAL A 20 -5.56 -18.95 22.92
N ALA A 21 -6.54 -19.54 23.61
CA ALA A 21 -7.92 -19.46 23.17
C ALA A 21 -8.27 -17.96 23.07
N PRO A 22 -8.93 -17.51 21.99
CA PRO A 22 -9.27 -16.10 21.85
C PRO A 22 -10.04 -15.66 23.11
N PRO A 23 -9.72 -14.50 23.70
CA PRO A 23 -10.41 -14.00 24.88
C PRO A 23 -11.90 -13.97 24.57
N THR A 24 -12.68 -14.76 25.32
CA THR A 24 -14.13 -14.82 25.11
C THR A 24 -14.77 -13.72 25.95
N HIS A 25 -15.67 -12.95 25.34
CA HIS A 25 -16.65 -12.17 26.11
C HIS A 25 -17.40 -13.14 27.03
N ASP A 26 -17.67 -12.73 28.28
CA ASP A 26 -18.37 -13.55 29.27
C ASP A 26 -19.60 -14.27 28.66
N GLY A 27 -19.45 -15.56 28.36
CA GLY A 27 -20.52 -16.43 27.86
C GLY A 27 -20.75 -16.40 26.34
N TYR A 28 -20.21 -17.41 25.66
CA TYR A 28 -20.50 -17.88 24.29
C TYR A 28 -20.01 -17.02 23.09
N PRO A 29 -19.10 -17.56 22.24
CA PRO A 29 -18.75 -16.96 20.97
C PRO A 29 -19.89 -17.11 19.95
N GLY A 30 -20.28 -16.01 19.31
CA GLY A 30 -20.93 -16.08 17.99
C GLY A 30 -22.43 -15.80 17.89
N ARG A 31 -23.16 -15.45 18.97
CA ARG A 31 -24.58 -15.07 18.80
C ARG A 31 -24.78 -13.66 18.25
N ASN A 32 -23.90 -12.72 18.58
CA ASN A 32 -23.98 -11.34 18.08
C ASN A 32 -22.57 -10.72 17.96
N PRO A 33 -21.90 -10.80 16.80
CA PRO A 33 -20.64 -10.09 16.59
C PRO A 33 -20.83 -8.58 16.77
N LEU A 34 -19.84 -7.85 17.30
CA LEU A 34 -19.90 -6.39 17.43
C LEU A 34 -20.27 -5.73 16.09
N PRO A 35 -21.07 -4.64 16.06
CA PRO A 35 -21.40 -3.96 14.80
C PRO A 35 -20.13 -3.51 14.07
N TYR A 36 -20.17 -3.35 12.73
CA TYR A 36 -18.98 -3.01 11.92
C TYR A 36 -18.22 -1.77 12.43
N HIS A 37 -18.94 -0.72 12.86
CA HIS A 37 -18.34 0.49 13.45
C HIS A 37 -17.72 0.28 14.85
N GLY A 38 -18.08 -0.82 15.50
CA GLY A 38 -17.56 -1.26 16.80
C GLY A 38 -16.32 -2.14 16.70
N LEU A 39 -15.95 -2.61 15.50
CA LEU A 39 -14.69 -3.33 15.29
C LEU A 39 -13.51 -2.39 15.51
N LYS A 40 -12.49 -2.85 16.23
CA LYS A 40 -11.29 -2.07 16.57
C LYS A 40 -10.02 -2.86 16.28
N PHE A 41 -8.89 -2.16 16.15
CA PHE A 41 -7.56 -2.76 15.97
C PHE A 41 -7.08 -3.44 17.26
N ASN A 42 -7.64 -4.61 17.57
CA ASN A 42 -7.26 -5.48 18.67
C ASN A 42 -7.64 -6.94 18.35
N PRO A 43 -7.19 -7.94 19.13
CA PRO A 43 -7.48 -9.34 18.86
C PRO A 43 -8.98 -9.69 18.77
N LEU A 44 -9.82 -9.01 19.55
CA LEU A 44 -11.28 -9.21 19.56
C LEU A 44 -11.93 -8.71 18.26
N GLY A 45 -11.55 -7.53 17.78
CA GLY A 45 -12.04 -6.96 16.54
C GLY A 45 -11.69 -7.82 15.33
N CYS A 46 -10.48 -8.41 15.30
CA CYS A 46 -10.12 -9.39 14.28
C CYS A 46 -11.00 -10.64 14.33
N PHE A 47 -11.30 -11.16 15.54
CA PHE A 47 -12.16 -12.33 15.70
C PHE A 47 -13.59 -12.06 15.22
N ASP A 48 -14.19 -10.94 15.62
CA ASP A 48 -15.56 -10.57 15.25
C ASP A 48 -15.72 -10.26 13.76
N LEU A 49 -14.70 -9.67 13.13
CA LEU A 49 -14.65 -9.47 11.67
C LEU A 49 -14.81 -10.80 10.94
N ARG A 50 -14.08 -11.83 11.35
CA ARG A 50 -14.17 -13.18 10.74
C ARG A 50 -15.52 -13.83 10.95
N CYS A 51 -16.13 -13.68 12.13
CA CYS A 51 -17.47 -14.19 12.39
C CYS A 51 -18.49 -13.58 11.41
N ARG A 52 -18.31 -12.31 11.02
CA ARG A 52 -19.17 -11.61 10.05
C ARG A 52 -18.93 -12.01 8.60
N LEU A 53 -17.69 -12.29 8.22
CA LEU A 53 -17.33 -12.70 6.85
C LEU A 53 -17.77 -14.14 6.52
N GLY A 54 -18.44 -14.85 7.44
CA GLY A 54 -19.02 -16.18 7.19
C GLY A 54 -18.01 -17.33 7.15
N ILE A 55 -16.71 -17.04 7.28
CA ILE A 55 -15.61 -18.00 7.17
C ILE A 55 -15.73 -19.14 8.21
N PHE A 56 -16.27 -18.84 9.39
CA PHE A 56 -16.39 -19.83 10.48
C PHE A 56 -17.57 -20.80 10.34
N GLN A 57 -18.60 -20.47 9.57
CA GLN A 57 -19.86 -21.23 9.63
C GLN A 57 -19.90 -22.42 8.67
N GLN A 58 -19.11 -22.41 7.60
CA GLN A 58 -19.21 -23.42 6.55
C GLN A 58 -18.11 -24.47 6.60
N ASP A 59 -16.89 -24.11 7.03
CA ASP A 59 -15.78 -25.06 7.11
C ASP A 59 -14.72 -24.67 8.17
N PRO A 60 -14.86 -25.16 9.41
CA PRO A 60 -13.86 -24.93 10.47
C PRO A 60 -12.45 -25.44 10.13
N SER A 61 -12.32 -26.37 9.18
CA SER A 61 -11.02 -26.96 8.81
C SER A 61 -10.16 -26.00 7.98
N ILE A 62 -10.78 -25.20 7.12
CA ILE A 62 -10.10 -24.15 6.34
C ILE A 62 -9.52 -23.10 7.26
N TRP A 63 -10.29 -22.67 8.27
CA TRP A 63 -9.79 -21.75 9.29
C TRP A 63 -8.56 -22.30 9.99
N ASN A 64 -8.62 -23.52 10.52
CA ASN A 64 -7.49 -24.11 11.26
C ASN A 64 -6.25 -24.25 10.36
N THR A 65 -6.45 -24.58 9.08
CA THR A 65 -5.38 -24.73 8.09
C THR A 65 -4.73 -23.39 7.75
N TYR A 66 -5.51 -22.34 7.51
CA TYR A 66 -5.04 -21.04 7.03
C TYR A 66 -5.11 -19.93 8.09
N ARG A 67 -5.19 -20.28 9.38
CA ARG A 67 -5.37 -19.37 10.52
C ARG A 67 -4.48 -18.13 10.45
N ARG A 68 -3.20 -18.32 10.12
CA ARG A 68 -2.22 -17.22 10.01
C ARG A 68 -2.55 -16.22 8.90
N HIS A 69 -3.02 -16.70 7.75
CA HIS A 69 -3.38 -15.85 6.61
C HIS A 69 -4.61 -15.01 6.92
N PHE A 70 -5.63 -15.61 7.53
CA PHE A 70 -6.79 -14.86 7.97
C PHE A 70 -6.46 -13.86 9.07
N GLN A 71 -5.64 -14.23 10.07
CA GLN A 71 -5.16 -13.29 11.09
C GLN A 71 -4.43 -12.09 10.46
N ALA A 72 -3.53 -12.34 9.51
CA ALA A 72 -2.85 -11.30 8.75
C ALA A 72 -3.84 -10.41 7.98
N SER A 73 -4.84 -11.00 7.33
CA SER A 73 -5.87 -10.27 6.61
C SER A 73 -6.68 -9.34 7.51
N ASP A 74 -7.04 -9.77 8.72
CA ASP A 74 -7.81 -8.91 9.62
C ASP A 74 -6.98 -7.76 10.18
N ILE A 75 -5.69 -8.02 10.48
CA ILE A 75 -4.75 -6.98 10.88
C ILE A 75 -4.62 -5.96 9.75
N ALA A 76 -4.40 -6.41 8.51
CA ALA A 76 -4.32 -5.54 7.34
C ALA A 76 -5.61 -4.73 7.15
N TRP A 77 -6.77 -5.37 7.28
CA TRP A 77 -8.07 -4.70 7.19
C TRP A 77 -8.21 -3.58 8.21
N LEU A 78 -7.91 -3.88 9.49
CA LEU A 78 -8.07 -2.91 10.57
C LEU A 78 -6.97 -1.84 10.60
N ALA A 79 -5.80 -2.09 10.01
CA ALA A 79 -4.71 -1.12 9.87
C ALA A 79 -4.83 -0.24 8.63
N SER A 80 -5.70 -0.59 7.67
CA SER A 80 -5.87 0.15 6.43
C SER A 80 -6.29 1.60 6.71
N GLY A 81 -5.65 2.55 6.05
CA GLY A 81 -5.89 3.98 6.24
C GLY A 81 -5.16 4.61 7.43
N ALA A 82 -4.45 3.83 8.27
CA ALA A 82 -3.70 4.39 9.40
C ALA A 82 -2.57 5.34 8.95
N SER A 83 -2.06 5.21 7.72
CA SER A 83 -1.10 6.16 7.14
C SER A 83 -1.74 7.50 6.75
N GLU A 84 -3.06 7.56 6.56
CA GLU A 84 -3.80 8.67 5.94
C GLU A 84 -4.74 9.39 6.92
N ASP A 85 -4.89 8.88 8.15
CA ASP A 85 -5.84 9.39 9.15
C ASP A 85 -5.43 10.74 9.80
N ASN A 86 -4.22 11.23 9.49
CA ASN A 86 -3.61 12.42 10.07
C ASN A 86 -3.44 12.37 11.60
N GLN A 87 -3.47 11.18 12.21
CA GLN A 87 -3.29 10.97 13.65
C GLN A 87 -1.90 10.44 13.99
N HIS A 88 -0.87 10.79 13.22
CA HIS A 88 0.53 10.36 13.40
C HIS A 88 1.20 10.90 14.67
N HIS A 89 0.63 11.95 15.25
CA HIS A 89 1.19 12.60 16.42
C HIS A 89 0.25 12.37 17.60
N PRO A 90 0.65 11.52 18.58
CA PRO A 90 -0.06 11.55 19.84
C PRO A 90 0.19 12.94 20.43
N GLY A 91 -0.82 13.54 21.06
CA GLY A 91 -0.61 14.79 21.81
C GLY A 91 0.57 14.64 22.78
N SER A 92 1.18 15.75 23.21
CA SER A 92 2.46 15.78 23.97
C SER A 92 2.54 14.91 25.23
N GLN A 93 1.42 14.38 25.72
CA GLN A 93 1.32 13.50 26.89
C GLN A 93 0.44 12.25 26.61
N GLY A 94 0.11 12.01 25.34
CA GLY A 94 -0.87 11.01 24.92
C GLY A 94 -0.24 9.70 24.45
N PHE A 95 -1.00 8.62 24.60
CA PHE A 95 -0.83 7.43 23.78
C PHE A 95 -1.88 7.45 22.67
N PHE A 96 -1.56 6.85 21.53
CA PHE A 96 -2.53 6.62 20.46
C PHE A 96 -3.78 5.88 20.97
N PRO A 97 -4.98 6.19 20.45
CA PRO A 97 -6.22 5.51 20.82
C PRO A 97 -6.14 3.97 20.72
N GLU A 98 -5.42 3.46 19.73
CA GLU A 98 -5.21 2.04 19.45
C GLU A 98 -4.44 1.37 20.59
N PHE A 99 -3.43 2.04 21.13
CA PHE A 99 -2.66 1.53 22.28
C PHE A 99 -3.57 1.36 23.50
N LYS A 100 -4.42 2.36 23.78
CA LYS A 100 -5.40 2.28 24.88
C LYS A 100 -6.41 1.17 24.64
N THR A 101 -6.88 1.05 23.41
CA THR A 101 -7.86 0.02 23.01
C THR A 101 -7.29 -1.37 23.19
N LEU A 102 -6.07 -1.63 22.69
CA LEU A 102 -5.36 -2.91 22.84
C LEU A 102 -5.10 -3.27 24.31
N ARG A 103 -4.76 -2.27 25.13
CA ARG A 103 -4.51 -2.47 26.57
C ARG A 103 -5.80 -2.74 27.35
N ASN A 104 -6.87 -2.02 27.05
CA ASN A 104 -8.13 -2.08 27.80
C ASN A 104 -9.03 -3.24 27.36
N SER A 105 -8.87 -3.74 26.12
CA SER A 105 -9.68 -4.85 25.60
C SER A 105 -9.24 -6.23 26.11
N LEU A 106 -8.15 -6.29 26.89
CA LEU A 106 -7.56 -7.52 27.39
C LEU A 106 -7.32 -7.38 28.90
N PRO A 107 -7.41 -8.48 29.66
CA PRO A 107 -7.13 -8.45 31.10
C PRO A 107 -5.69 -7.97 31.37
N ALA A 108 -5.48 -7.40 32.56
CA ALA A 108 -4.18 -6.92 33.03
C ALA A 108 -3.28 -8.03 33.60
N ASN A 109 -3.69 -9.29 33.47
CA ASN A 109 -2.95 -10.47 33.93
C ASN A 109 -1.96 -10.98 32.87
N ASP A 110 -1.27 -12.08 33.21
CA ASP A 110 -0.30 -12.73 32.34
C ASP A 110 -0.90 -13.18 31.00
N ASP A 111 -2.16 -13.63 30.99
CA ASP A 111 -2.84 -14.05 29.76
C ASP A 111 -3.07 -12.88 28.80
N GLY A 112 -3.53 -11.73 29.31
CA GLY A 112 -3.68 -10.54 28.49
C GLY A 112 -2.33 -10.02 27.98
N GLN A 113 -1.26 -10.16 28.79
CA GLN A 113 0.09 -9.81 28.36
C GLN A 113 0.61 -10.75 27.26
N ALA A 114 0.36 -12.05 27.39
CA ALA A 114 0.70 -13.03 26.36
C ALA A 114 -0.07 -12.76 25.06
N ALA A 115 -1.37 -12.49 25.13
CA ALA A 115 -2.20 -12.16 23.97
C ALA A 115 -1.73 -10.87 23.26
N ARG A 116 -1.35 -9.83 24.01
CA ARG A 116 -0.76 -8.61 23.43
C ARG A 116 0.57 -8.90 22.73
N SER A 117 1.42 -9.72 23.33
CA SER A 117 2.72 -10.09 22.77
C SER A 117 2.57 -10.91 21.47
N GLU A 118 1.63 -11.86 21.45
CA GLU A 118 1.30 -12.65 20.26
C GLU A 118 0.73 -11.77 19.13
N PHE A 119 -0.14 -10.81 19.48
CA PHE A 119 -0.67 -9.85 18.53
C PHE A 119 0.43 -8.95 17.95
N GLU A 120 1.32 -8.40 18.80
CA GLU A 120 2.47 -7.60 18.35
C GLU A 120 3.37 -8.40 17.40
N GLU A 121 3.67 -9.66 17.73
CA GLU A 121 4.46 -10.54 16.87
C GLU A 121 3.77 -10.80 15.52
N SER A 122 2.45 -10.96 15.50
CA SER A 122 1.66 -11.15 14.28
C SER A 122 1.67 -9.91 13.40
N VAL A 123 1.50 -8.71 13.98
CA VAL A 123 1.61 -7.43 13.27
C VAL A 123 3.00 -7.27 12.66
N ARG A 124 4.04 -7.49 13.46
CA ARG A 124 5.43 -7.38 13.01
C ARG A 124 5.72 -8.34 11.84
N LYS A 125 5.27 -9.58 11.96
CA LYS A 125 5.44 -10.58 10.90
C LYS A 125 4.74 -10.17 9.61
N LEU A 126 3.50 -9.69 9.69
CA LEU A 126 2.77 -9.17 8.53
C LEU A 126 3.54 -8.04 7.84
N ILE A 127 4.07 -7.08 8.60
CA ILE A 127 4.84 -5.96 8.05
C ILE A 127 6.10 -6.49 7.32
N TRP A 128 6.79 -7.47 7.89
CA TRP A 128 7.96 -8.10 7.25
C TRP A 128 7.59 -8.87 5.97
N ASP A 129 6.47 -9.59 5.98
CA ASP A 129 5.97 -10.31 4.81
C ASP A 129 5.61 -9.32 3.68
N LEU A 130 4.99 -8.18 4.02
CA LEU A 130 4.67 -7.11 3.07
C LEU A 130 5.92 -6.43 2.50
N ALA A 131 6.90 -6.10 3.33
CA ALA A 131 8.17 -5.55 2.86
C ALA A 131 8.93 -6.53 1.96
N THR A 132 8.94 -7.82 2.33
CA THR A 132 9.52 -8.87 1.49
C THR A 132 8.82 -8.94 0.14
N MET A 133 7.49 -8.86 0.13
CA MET A 133 6.70 -8.86 -1.11
C MET A 133 7.02 -7.63 -1.96
N TRP A 134 7.09 -6.44 -1.35
CA TRP A 134 7.45 -5.19 -2.01
C TRP A 134 8.82 -5.28 -2.71
N ASP A 135 9.84 -5.75 -1.98
CA ASP A 135 11.19 -5.93 -2.50
C ASP A 135 11.22 -6.93 -3.67
N ARG A 136 10.43 -8.01 -3.59
CA ARG A 136 10.33 -9.02 -4.66
C ARG A 136 9.65 -8.46 -5.91
N THR A 137 8.57 -7.70 -5.74
CA THR A 137 7.77 -7.18 -6.84
C THR A 137 8.50 -6.07 -7.59
N PHE A 138 9.17 -5.17 -6.85
CA PHE A 138 9.75 -3.96 -7.44
C PHE A 138 11.27 -3.99 -7.53
N GLY A 139 11.93 -5.07 -7.09
CA GLY A 139 13.40 -5.16 -7.09
C GLY A 139 14.07 -4.19 -6.12
N SER A 140 13.34 -3.65 -5.15
CA SER A 140 13.84 -2.73 -4.14
C SER A 140 14.40 -3.47 -2.91
N THR A 141 14.89 -2.71 -1.93
CA THR A 141 15.39 -3.23 -0.65
C THR A 141 14.81 -2.37 0.46
N THR A 142 13.96 -2.97 1.29
CA THR A 142 13.23 -2.27 2.35
C THR A 142 13.80 -2.62 3.72
N MET A 143 14.20 -1.62 4.49
CA MET A 143 14.62 -1.77 5.88
C MET A 143 13.52 -1.27 6.82
N ILE A 144 13.14 -2.08 7.81
CA ILE A 144 12.16 -1.69 8.82
C ILE A 144 12.81 -1.68 10.20
N LEU A 145 12.70 -0.54 10.88
CA LEU A 145 13.14 -0.34 12.26
C LEU A 145 11.91 -0.14 13.15
N HIS A 146 11.60 -1.12 13.99
CA HIS A 146 10.56 -0.99 15.01
C HIS A 146 11.20 -0.80 16.38
N VAL A 147 10.83 0.28 17.09
CA VAL A 147 11.27 0.55 18.45
C VAL A 147 10.11 0.29 19.39
N ALA A 148 10.25 -0.67 20.30
CA ALA A 148 9.20 -0.93 21.28
C ALA A 148 9.09 0.27 22.24
N GLY A 149 7.86 0.75 22.48
CA GLY A 149 7.60 1.90 23.36
C GLY A 149 7.83 1.64 24.86
N THR A 150 8.51 0.55 25.22
CA THR A 150 8.83 0.22 26.61
C THR A 150 10.35 0.11 26.76
N THR A 151 10.91 0.94 27.63
CA THR A 151 12.24 0.72 28.20
C THR A 151 12.09 -0.07 29.50
N VAL A 152 13.18 -0.67 29.98
CA VAL A 152 13.17 -1.29 31.31
C VAL A 152 12.81 -0.20 32.33
N PRO A 153 11.87 -0.45 33.26
CA PRO A 153 11.52 0.53 34.28
C PRO A 153 12.76 1.06 35.00
N GLY A 154 12.93 2.38 35.04
CA GLY A 154 14.12 3.05 35.61
C GLY A 154 15.30 3.23 34.66
N SER A 155 15.23 2.73 33.43
CA SER A 155 16.26 3.03 32.42
C SER A 155 16.22 4.49 31.97
N PRO A 156 17.38 5.13 31.75
CA PRO A 156 17.46 6.45 31.15
C PRO A 156 16.75 6.50 29.79
N ALA A 157 16.17 7.65 29.46
CA ALA A 157 15.64 7.94 28.12
C ALA A 157 16.78 8.22 27.13
N ALA A 158 17.64 7.22 26.93
CA ALA A 158 18.76 7.31 26.02
C ALA A 158 18.66 6.20 24.95
N PRO A 159 19.09 6.46 23.70
CA PRO A 159 18.94 5.54 22.58
C PRO A 159 19.52 4.14 22.84
N GLU A 160 20.54 4.03 23.69
CA GLU A 160 21.22 2.78 24.03
C GLU A 160 20.31 1.81 24.80
N TYR A 161 19.26 2.31 25.44
CA TYR A 161 18.28 1.51 26.18
C TYR A 161 17.03 1.19 25.36
N LEU A 162 16.96 1.63 24.09
CA LEU A 162 15.84 1.34 23.22
C LEU A 162 15.96 -0.08 22.65
N ARG A 163 14.92 -0.88 22.83
CA ARG A 163 14.82 -2.20 22.22
C ARG A 163 14.30 -2.05 20.79
N THR A 164 15.17 -2.30 19.82
CA THR A 164 14.82 -2.20 18.39
C THR A 164 14.75 -3.58 17.74
N ALA A 165 13.65 -3.87 17.04
CA ALA A 165 13.54 -4.98 16.10
C ALA A 165 13.87 -4.46 14.70
N VAL A 166 14.82 -5.10 14.03
CA VAL A 166 15.26 -4.72 12.68
C VAL A 166 14.96 -5.87 11.72
N TYR A 167 14.24 -5.55 10.65
CA TYR A 167 14.12 -6.45 9.49
C TYR A 167 15.13 -6.05 8.43
N LEU A 168 15.86 -7.05 7.95
CA LEU A 168 16.81 -6.95 6.85
C LEU A 168 16.39 -7.94 5.76
N PRO A 169 16.22 -7.49 4.51
CA PRO A 169 15.77 -8.36 3.44
C PRO A 169 16.75 -9.50 3.15
N PRO A 170 16.26 -10.70 2.79
CA PRO A 170 17.11 -11.89 2.60
C PRO A 170 18.15 -11.78 1.49
N ARG A 171 18.01 -10.80 0.59
CA ARG A 171 18.95 -10.54 -0.51
C ARG A 171 20.19 -9.77 -0.05
N LEU A 172 20.16 -9.18 1.14
CA LEU A 172 21.39 -8.71 1.76
C LEU A 172 22.25 -9.94 2.04
N PRO A 173 23.51 -9.97 1.58
CA PRO A 173 24.34 -11.17 1.61
C PRO A 173 24.31 -11.77 3.02
N SER A 174 23.64 -12.91 3.15
CA SER A 174 23.63 -13.63 4.40
C SER A 174 25.02 -14.23 4.61
N PRO A 175 25.54 -14.24 5.84
CA PRO A 175 26.76 -14.95 6.17
C PRO A 175 26.74 -16.38 5.60
N GLN A 176 27.69 -16.77 4.75
CA GLN A 176 27.77 -18.16 4.30
C GLN A 176 28.00 -19.09 5.50
N PRO A 177 27.25 -20.21 5.61
CA PRO A 177 27.38 -21.14 6.72
C PRO A 177 28.70 -21.92 6.60
N GLY A 178 29.67 -21.56 7.44
CA GLY A 178 31.01 -22.15 7.44
C GLY A 178 32.11 -21.11 7.67
N GLU A 179 31.83 -19.83 7.39
CA GLU A 179 32.67 -18.76 7.89
C GLU A 179 32.39 -18.58 9.39
N PRO A 180 33.41 -18.56 10.27
CA PRO A 180 33.20 -18.19 11.67
C PRO A 180 32.43 -16.86 11.67
N ARG A 181 31.39 -16.72 12.51
CA ARG A 181 30.48 -15.56 12.56
C ARG A 181 31.17 -14.17 12.56
N ASN A 182 32.48 -14.14 12.78
CA ASN A 182 33.34 -12.98 12.68
C ASN A 182 33.77 -12.58 11.24
N ASN A 183 33.65 -13.45 10.22
CA ASN A 183 34.19 -13.22 8.86
C ASN A 183 33.16 -12.73 7.83
N ALA A 184 31.92 -13.23 7.85
CA ALA A 184 30.83 -12.60 7.08
C ALA A 184 30.53 -11.15 7.54
N ARG A 185 30.94 -10.84 8.78
CA ARG A 185 30.94 -9.48 9.36
C ARG A 185 32.02 -8.58 8.74
N ASN A 186 33.02 -9.15 8.06
CA ASN A 186 34.11 -8.45 7.38
C ASN A 186 33.89 -8.36 5.86
N SER A 187 33.15 -9.29 5.24
CA SER A 187 32.97 -9.33 3.77
C SER A 187 32.07 -8.23 3.21
N MET A 188 31.13 -7.70 4.00
CA MET A 188 30.32 -6.55 3.59
C MET A 188 31.04 -5.21 3.80
N GLY A 189 32.20 -5.16 4.45
CA GLY A 189 32.87 -3.88 4.78
C GLY A 189 32.16 -3.04 5.85
N TRP A 190 30.99 -3.45 6.35
CA TRP A 190 30.23 -2.77 7.40
C TRP A 190 30.33 -3.51 8.73
N ARG A 191 31.11 -2.96 9.68
CA ARG A 191 31.24 -3.53 11.02
C ARG A 191 30.22 -2.90 11.98
N LEU A 192 28.98 -3.37 11.99
CA LEU A 192 28.02 -3.03 13.05
C LEU A 192 28.47 -3.68 14.37
N THR A 193 28.99 -2.89 15.29
CA THR A 193 29.35 -3.34 16.63
C THR A 193 28.12 -3.30 17.54
N GLN A 194 27.27 -4.33 17.49
CA GLN A 194 26.50 -4.68 18.68
C GLN A 194 27.49 -5.23 19.69
N ALA A 195 27.82 -4.44 20.70
CA ALA A 195 28.71 -4.88 21.75
C ALA A 195 27.93 -5.78 22.70
N SER A 196 28.12 -7.08 22.51
CA SER A 196 27.77 -8.11 23.48
C SER A 196 28.75 -8.18 24.66
N GLY A 197 29.75 -7.30 24.71
CA GLY A 197 30.51 -6.98 25.91
C GLY A 197 30.04 -5.64 26.44
N ILE A 198 29.84 -5.53 27.75
CA ILE A 198 29.52 -4.30 28.47
C ILE A 198 30.43 -3.16 27.94
N ILE A 199 29.91 -2.31 27.05
CA ILE A 199 30.58 -1.05 26.75
C ILE A 199 30.37 -0.21 28.00
N HIS A 200 31.46 0.12 28.69
CA HIS A 200 31.41 1.21 29.64
C HIS A 200 31.02 2.48 28.87
N PRO A 201 29.93 3.17 29.25
CA PRO A 201 29.39 4.32 28.51
C PRO A 201 30.35 5.51 28.33
N ASN A 202 31.56 5.43 28.90
CA ASN A 202 32.57 6.49 28.89
C ASN A 202 33.70 6.30 27.86
N SER A 203 33.72 5.23 27.05
CA SER A 203 34.76 5.04 26.02
C SER A 203 34.36 5.63 24.66
N VAL A 204 33.92 6.90 24.64
CA VAL A 204 33.79 7.67 23.40
C VAL A 204 35.20 8.18 23.05
N PRO A 205 35.75 7.91 21.84
CA PRO A 205 36.98 8.56 21.41
C PRO A 205 36.76 10.07 21.50
N ALA A 206 37.67 10.80 22.16
CA ALA A 206 37.53 12.23 22.42
C ALA A 206 37.33 13.08 21.14
N ASP A 207 37.59 12.48 19.98
CA ASP A 207 37.67 13.15 18.69
C ASP A 207 36.38 13.00 17.86
N LEU A 208 35.39 12.21 18.32
CA LEU A 208 34.15 12.02 17.57
C LEU A 208 33.15 13.15 17.86
N VAL A 209 33.23 14.21 17.07
CA VAL A 209 32.25 15.31 17.09
C VAL A 209 30.99 14.88 16.35
N ILE A 210 29.93 14.55 17.10
CA ILE A 210 28.60 14.37 16.53
C ILE A 210 28.04 15.77 16.24
N PRO A 211 27.75 16.14 14.99
CA PRO A 211 27.23 17.46 14.68
C PRO A 211 25.86 17.64 15.33
N SER A 212 25.68 18.75 16.06
CA SER A 212 24.39 19.09 16.66
C SER A 212 23.28 19.11 15.60
N PRO A 213 22.07 18.63 15.92
CA PRO A 213 20.93 18.70 15.02
C PRO A 213 20.71 20.15 14.58
N LYS A 214 20.54 20.37 13.27
CA LYS A 214 20.39 21.71 12.68
C LYS A 214 19.03 22.34 12.98
N GLN A 215 18.05 21.54 13.41
CA GLN A 215 16.66 21.96 13.61
C GLN A 215 16.18 21.58 15.02
N PRO A 216 15.38 22.44 15.68
CA PRO A 216 14.73 22.09 16.94
C PRO A 216 13.84 20.85 16.76
N GLY A 217 14.05 19.82 17.59
CA GLY A 217 13.26 18.58 17.56
C GLY A 217 13.78 17.49 16.61
N SER A 218 14.89 17.71 15.89
CA SER A 218 15.55 16.64 15.13
C SER A 218 16.68 15.99 15.95
N ALA A 219 16.99 14.74 15.62
CA ALA A 219 18.12 14.00 16.17
C ALA A 219 18.96 13.43 15.02
N HIS A 220 20.28 13.58 15.08
CA HIS A 220 21.20 12.92 14.16
C HIS A 220 21.64 11.59 14.75
N TYR A 221 21.46 10.51 13.99
CA TYR A 221 21.97 9.19 14.35
C TYR A 221 23.12 8.84 13.40
N ILE A 222 24.29 8.56 13.97
CA ILE A 222 25.43 8.02 13.21
C ILE A 222 25.51 6.53 13.53
N PHE A 223 25.12 5.70 12.58
CA PHE A 223 25.41 4.28 12.65
C PHE A 223 26.92 4.09 12.42
N ARG A 224 27.65 3.71 13.47
CA ARG A 224 29.09 3.43 13.36
C ARG A 224 29.31 2.15 12.56
N GLY A 225 29.50 2.29 11.25
CA GLY A 225 30.22 1.33 10.42
C GLY A 225 31.58 1.91 10.05
N ARG A 226 32.68 1.28 10.46
CA ARG A 226 33.98 1.55 9.82
C ARG A 226 34.05 0.68 8.56
N PRO A 227 34.35 1.25 7.37
CA PRO A 227 34.87 0.45 6.27
C PRO A 227 36.10 -0.28 6.82
N ALA A 228 36.11 -1.61 6.74
CA ALA A 228 37.33 -2.35 7.01
C ALA A 228 38.33 -1.93 5.94
N ARG A 229 39.29 -1.05 6.28
CA ARG A 229 40.53 -0.99 5.52
C ARG A 229 41.09 -2.40 5.58
N SER A 230 41.23 -3.04 4.42
CA SER A 230 42.03 -4.24 4.27
C SER A 230 43.29 -4.01 5.10
N ALA A 231 43.52 -4.89 6.08
CA ALA A 231 44.75 -4.82 6.85
C ALA A 231 45.90 -4.75 5.84
N PRO A 232 46.81 -3.77 5.93
CA PRO A 232 48.01 -3.81 5.12
C PRO A 232 48.63 -5.17 5.41
N THR A 233 48.74 -5.99 4.38
CA THR A 233 49.46 -7.26 4.46
C THR A 233 50.85 -6.90 4.95
N ASP A 234 51.17 -7.25 6.20
CA ASP A 234 52.50 -7.09 6.79
C ASP A 234 53.47 -7.99 6.01
N GLY A 235 53.90 -7.51 4.85
CA GLY A 235 54.99 -8.00 4.04
C GLY A 235 56.15 -7.03 4.15
N SER A 236 56.74 -6.98 5.34
CA SER A 236 57.99 -6.29 5.62
C SER A 236 59.13 -6.96 4.86
N THR A 237 59.44 -6.48 3.66
CA THR A 237 60.80 -6.51 3.11
C THR A 237 61.26 -5.07 2.89
N SER A 238 62.18 -4.64 3.75
CA SER A 238 62.89 -3.38 3.68
C SER A 238 63.66 -3.26 2.38
N SER A 239 63.18 -2.42 1.47
CA SER A 239 63.97 -1.90 0.33
C SER A 239 64.39 -0.46 0.64
N PRO A 240 65.66 -0.09 0.38
CA PRO A 240 66.17 1.25 0.65
C PRO A 240 65.48 2.30 -0.24
N PRO A 241 65.48 3.58 0.18
CA PRO A 241 64.80 4.65 -0.54
C PRO A 241 65.42 4.85 -1.94
N PRO A 242 64.61 4.91 -3.01
CA PRO A 242 65.12 5.29 -4.32
C PRO A 242 65.61 6.74 -4.28
N ALA A 243 66.81 6.95 -4.81
CA ALA A 243 67.40 8.26 -4.98
C ALA A 243 66.48 9.18 -5.82
N SER A 244 66.46 10.45 -5.46
CA SER A 244 65.73 11.51 -6.15
C SER A 244 65.99 11.45 -7.67
N PRO A 245 64.95 11.41 -8.51
CA PRO A 245 65.16 11.40 -9.95
C PRO A 245 65.71 12.75 -10.39
N THR A 246 66.94 12.71 -10.90
CA THR A 246 67.55 13.75 -11.71
C THR A 246 66.60 14.15 -12.82
N SER A 247 66.29 15.44 -12.90
CA SER A 247 65.48 16.08 -13.93
C SER A 247 66.05 15.81 -15.33
N THR A 248 65.64 14.71 -15.95
CA THR A 248 65.93 14.41 -17.35
C THR A 248 65.05 15.28 -18.24
N ARG A 249 65.71 16.14 -19.00
CA ARG A 249 65.17 16.97 -20.06
C ARG A 249 64.50 16.08 -21.11
N TYR A 250 63.16 16.00 -21.09
CA TYR A 250 62.37 15.31 -22.10
C TYR A 250 62.51 16.06 -23.43
N GLY A 251 63.26 15.46 -24.36
CA GLY A 251 63.51 15.96 -25.71
C GLY A 251 63.50 14.79 -26.68
N SER A 252 62.40 14.04 -26.71
CA SER A 252 62.13 13.03 -27.72
C SER A 252 60.63 12.93 -27.91
N GLU A 253 60.17 13.29 -29.11
CA GLU A 253 58.80 13.07 -29.58
C GLU A 253 58.58 11.57 -29.78
N GLU A 254 58.46 10.83 -28.69
CA GLU A 254 58.06 9.42 -28.75
C GLU A 254 56.56 9.38 -29.07
N PRO A 255 56.16 8.77 -30.20
CA PRO A 255 54.75 8.72 -30.57
C PRO A 255 53.96 8.01 -29.47
N LEU A 256 52.86 8.62 -29.04
CA LEU A 256 51.92 8.04 -28.07
C LEU A 256 51.56 6.62 -28.51
N SER A 257 51.64 5.66 -27.59
CA SER A 257 51.21 4.29 -27.88
C SER A 257 49.71 4.26 -28.20
N ASP A 258 49.28 3.30 -29.02
CA ASP A 258 47.87 3.11 -29.35
C ASP A 258 46.98 2.98 -28.10
N ASP A 259 47.51 2.38 -27.03
CA ASP A 259 46.84 2.28 -25.74
C ASP A 259 46.59 3.65 -25.08
N ALA A 260 47.53 4.59 -25.20
CA ALA A 260 47.38 5.94 -24.68
C ALA A 260 46.31 6.73 -25.45
N LEU A 261 46.21 6.52 -26.78
CA LEU A 261 45.15 7.11 -27.61
C LEU A 261 43.77 6.52 -27.27
N ALA A 262 43.69 5.21 -27.06
CA ALA A 262 42.46 4.55 -26.61
C ALA A 262 42.00 5.07 -25.24
N LEU A 263 42.94 5.30 -24.31
CA LEU A 263 42.63 5.85 -22.99
C LEU A 263 42.09 7.29 -23.07
N LEU A 264 42.71 8.15 -23.90
CA LEU A 264 42.21 9.51 -24.13
C LEU A 264 40.80 9.51 -24.72
N THR A 265 40.55 8.64 -25.71
CA THR A 265 39.22 8.47 -26.30
C THR A 265 38.18 8.00 -25.26
N ALA A 266 38.58 7.09 -24.37
CA ALA A 266 37.71 6.61 -23.29
C ALA A 266 37.39 7.72 -22.28
N ILE A 267 38.36 8.58 -21.93
CA ILE A 267 38.15 9.73 -21.03
C ILE A 267 37.16 10.72 -21.66
N GLU A 268 37.31 11.05 -22.93
CA GLU A 268 36.37 11.92 -23.66
C GLU A 268 34.96 11.32 -23.69
N ARG A 269 34.85 10.00 -23.89
CA ARG A 269 33.56 9.30 -23.88
C ARG A 269 32.90 9.33 -22.50
N VAL A 270 33.67 9.16 -21.42
CA VAL A 270 33.15 9.26 -20.05
C VAL A 270 32.63 10.68 -19.78
N ALA A 271 33.39 11.72 -20.13
CA ALA A 271 32.94 13.10 -19.97
C ALA A 271 31.66 13.41 -20.75
N ALA A 272 31.52 12.87 -21.97
CA ALA A 272 30.29 13.01 -22.76
C ALA A 272 29.08 12.32 -22.11
N LEU A 273 29.28 11.11 -21.56
CA LEU A 273 28.22 10.39 -20.85
C LEU A 273 27.82 11.09 -19.54
N GLU A 274 28.77 11.66 -18.80
CA GLU A 274 28.49 12.44 -17.59
C GLU A 274 27.64 13.68 -17.90
N ALA A 275 27.91 14.36 -19.02
CA ALA A 275 27.10 15.48 -19.49
C ALA A 275 25.67 15.06 -19.90
N GLU A 276 25.52 13.90 -20.55
CA GLU A 276 24.21 13.33 -20.92
C GLU A 276 23.39 12.95 -19.67
N VAL A 277 24.02 12.32 -18.68
CA VAL A 277 23.37 11.99 -17.39
C VAL A 277 22.92 13.25 -16.66
N ALA A 278 23.73 14.30 -16.64
CA ALA A 278 23.35 15.58 -16.05
C ALA A 278 22.13 16.20 -16.76
N LEU A 279 22.10 16.16 -18.09
CA LEU A 279 20.96 16.64 -18.88
C LEU A 279 19.68 15.85 -18.58
N LEU A 280 19.76 14.51 -18.57
CA LEU A 280 18.62 13.66 -18.25
C LEU A 280 18.09 13.91 -16.82
N HIS A 281 18.98 14.18 -15.86
CA HIS A 281 18.58 14.52 -14.51
C HIS A 281 17.76 15.82 -14.47
N THR A 282 18.23 16.88 -15.14
CA THR A 282 17.48 18.14 -15.23
C THR A 282 16.12 17.98 -15.93
N HIS A 283 16.03 17.10 -16.93
CA HIS A 283 14.77 16.82 -17.61
C HIS A 283 13.77 16.07 -16.72
N LEU A 284 14.26 15.13 -15.89
CA LEU A 284 13.45 14.42 -14.90
C LEU A 284 12.93 15.37 -13.81
N GLU A 285 13.77 16.26 -13.30
CA GLU A 285 13.36 17.26 -12.31
C GLU A 285 12.25 18.16 -12.89
N LYS A 286 12.44 18.67 -14.11
CA LYS A 286 11.44 19.50 -14.78
C LYS A 286 10.11 18.76 -14.98
N THR A 287 10.15 17.53 -15.48
CA THR A 287 8.95 16.70 -15.68
C THR A 287 8.24 16.42 -14.34
N SER A 288 9.00 16.20 -13.27
CA SER A 288 8.45 16.00 -11.93
C SER A 288 7.74 17.25 -11.39
N GLU A 289 8.32 18.44 -11.60
CA GLU A 289 7.68 19.72 -11.24
C GLU A 289 6.37 19.94 -12.02
N GLU A 290 6.36 19.64 -13.31
CA GLU A 290 5.15 19.70 -14.15
C GLU A 290 4.06 18.73 -13.65
N GLN A 291 4.43 17.50 -13.28
CA GLN A 291 3.50 16.53 -12.68
C GLN A 291 2.94 16.98 -11.32
N ILE A 292 3.76 17.58 -10.46
CA ILE A 292 3.29 18.14 -9.18
C ILE A 292 2.32 19.30 -9.43
N GLY A 293 2.56 20.10 -10.47
CA GLY A 293 1.66 21.17 -10.91
C GLY A 293 0.28 20.63 -11.31
N THR A 294 0.23 19.62 -12.18
CA THR A 294 -1.04 19.03 -12.65
C THR A 294 -1.81 18.34 -11.53
N ILE A 295 -1.14 17.64 -10.61
CA ILE A 295 -1.78 17.04 -9.43
C ILE A 295 -2.44 18.12 -8.55
N ARG A 296 -1.79 19.28 -8.38
CA ARG A 296 -2.35 20.39 -7.61
C ARG A 296 -3.60 20.98 -8.28
N GLU A 297 -3.58 21.15 -9.60
CA GLU A 297 -4.73 21.63 -10.38
C GLU A 297 -5.92 20.66 -10.28
N LEU A 298 -5.68 19.35 -10.42
CA LEU A 298 -6.70 18.32 -10.23
C LEU A 298 -7.31 18.37 -8.83
N GLY A 299 -6.50 18.56 -7.79
CA GLY A 299 -6.98 18.73 -6.41
C GLY A 299 -7.89 19.96 -6.25
N GLN A 300 -7.60 21.06 -6.94
CA GLN A 300 -8.46 22.26 -6.93
C GLN A 300 -9.80 22.00 -7.64
N VAL A 301 -9.78 21.34 -8.80
CA VAL A 301 -11.01 20.99 -9.53
C VAL A 301 -11.88 20.04 -8.70
N GLN A 302 -11.28 19.06 -8.03
CA GLN A 302 -12.02 18.14 -7.17
C GLN A 302 -12.66 18.86 -5.97
N ALA A 303 -11.96 19.82 -5.36
CA ALA A 303 -12.51 20.65 -4.29
C ALA A 303 -13.67 21.54 -4.78
N GLN A 304 -13.56 22.10 -5.99
CA GLN A 304 -14.64 22.88 -6.61
C GLN A 304 -15.87 22.01 -6.91
N LEU A 305 -15.66 20.79 -7.41
CA LEU A 305 -16.73 19.84 -7.67
C LEU A 305 -17.45 19.46 -6.37
N ALA A 306 -16.71 19.14 -5.30
CA ALA A 306 -17.30 18.85 -3.99
C ALA A 306 -18.13 20.02 -3.44
N ALA A 307 -17.63 21.26 -3.59
CA ALA A 307 -18.36 22.46 -3.20
C ALA A 307 -19.62 22.68 -4.04
N ALA A 308 -19.59 22.36 -5.34
CA ALA A 308 -20.76 22.42 -6.21
C ALA A 308 -21.82 21.38 -5.82
N THR A 309 -21.40 20.14 -5.54
CA THR A 309 -22.29 19.07 -5.07
C THR A 309 -22.98 19.45 -3.75
N MET A 310 -22.25 20.00 -2.78
CA MET A 310 -22.84 20.47 -1.53
C MET A 310 -23.87 21.59 -1.73
N ARG A 311 -23.66 22.50 -2.70
CA ARG A 311 -24.67 23.51 -3.05
C ARG A 311 -25.92 22.89 -3.66
N GLU A 312 -25.75 21.91 -4.56
CA GLU A 312 -26.87 21.21 -5.19
C GLU A 312 -27.73 20.45 -4.16
N GLU A 313 -27.10 19.76 -3.21
CA GLU A 313 -27.79 19.11 -2.10
C GLU A 313 -28.57 20.12 -1.23
N GLY A 314 -27.96 21.27 -0.92
CA GLY A 314 -28.65 22.36 -0.24
C GLY A 314 -29.90 22.84 -0.97
N TYR A 315 -29.82 23.06 -2.29
CA TYR A 315 -30.98 23.44 -3.10
C TYR A 315 -32.04 22.33 -3.15
N ARG A 316 -31.62 21.06 -3.12
CA ARG A 316 -32.53 19.91 -3.12
C ARG A 316 -33.35 19.86 -1.83
N ASP A 317 -32.72 20.10 -0.68
CA ASP A 317 -33.38 20.13 0.62
C ASP A 317 -34.37 21.31 0.72
N GLU A 318 -33.97 22.49 0.24
CA GLU A 318 -34.85 23.67 0.19
C GLU A 318 -36.08 23.40 -0.70
N ARG A 319 -35.89 22.78 -1.87
CA ARG A 319 -37.00 22.39 -2.77
C ARG A 319 -37.93 21.37 -2.12
N GLN A 320 -37.40 20.40 -1.37
CA GLN A 320 -38.22 19.47 -0.61
C GLN A 320 -39.03 20.17 0.48
N GLN A 321 -38.44 21.17 1.15
CA GLN A 321 -39.13 21.97 2.17
C GLN A 321 -40.30 22.75 1.57
N TYR A 322 -40.10 23.42 0.42
CA TYR A 322 -41.19 24.09 -0.29
C TYR A 322 -42.28 23.11 -0.72
N GLN A 323 -41.92 21.92 -1.21
CA GLN A 323 -42.89 20.91 -1.60
C GLN A 323 -43.75 20.47 -0.40
N ARG A 324 -43.14 20.23 0.76
CA ARG A 324 -43.87 19.89 2.00
C ARG A 324 -44.82 21.02 2.42
N HIS A 325 -44.38 22.27 2.29
CA HIS A 325 -45.22 23.43 2.60
C HIS A 325 -46.44 23.53 1.66
N ILE A 326 -46.24 23.35 0.34
CA ILE A 326 -47.33 23.32 -0.64
C ILE A 326 -48.33 22.20 -0.32
N THR A 327 -47.85 20.99 -0.03
CA THR A 327 -48.71 19.86 0.36
C THR A 327 -49.48 20.13 1.65
N SER A 328 -48.86 20.79 2.63
CA SER A 328 -49.51 21.20 3.88
C SER A 328 -50.64 22.21 3.61
N LEU A 329 -50.39 23.23 2.80
CA LEU A 329 -51.40 24.23 2.41
C LEU A 329 -52.58 23.60 1.66
N GLN A 330 -52.32 22.67 0.74
CA GLN A 330 -53.35 21.91 0.04
C GLN A 330 -54.21 21.07 0.98
N THR A 331 -53.61 20.52 2.04
CA THR A 331 -54.33 19.73 3.04
C THR A 331 -55.21 20.62 3.94
N GLN A 332 -54.70 21.81 4.33
CA GLN A 332 -55.46 22.76 5.16
C GLN A 332 -56.64 23.40 4.44
N LEU A 333 -56.50 23.66 3.13
CA LEU A 333 -57.58 24.27 2.35
C LEU A 333 -58.75 23.32 2.11
N GLY A 334 -58.60 22.02 2.40
CA GLY A 334 -59.65 21.01 2.20
C GLY A 334 -60.07 20.86 0.73
N PRO A 335 -60.87 19.84 0.39
CA PRO A 335 -61.40 19.67 -0.97
C PRO A 335 -62.50 20.71 -1.23
N VAL A 336 -62.14 21.97 -1.47
CA VAL A 336 -63.13 23.07 -1.62
C VAL A 336 -63.77 23.12 -3.01
N TYR A 337 -63.21 22.45 -4.02
CA TYR A 337 -63.89 22.24 -5.29
C TYR A 337 -63.50 20.89 -5.88
N ALA A 338 -64.35 19.87 -5.69
CA ALA A 338 -64.41 18.82 -6.69
C ALA A 338 -64.80 19.49 -8.01
N PRO A 339 -63.98 19.41 -9.07
CA PRO A 339 -64.40 19.92 -10.37
C PRO A 339 -65.73 19.26 -10.73
N PRO A 340 -66.74 20.01 -11.20
CA PRO A 340 -68.01 19.44 -11.58
C PRO A 340 -67.73 18.32 -12.58
N THR A 341 -68.08 17.10 -12.21
CA THR A 341 -68.17 15.97 -13.12
C THR A 341 -69.17 16.34 -14.19
N TYR A 342 -68.70 16.91 -15.30
CA TYR A 342 -69.46 16.95 -16.53
C TYR A 342 -69.68 15.50 -16.95
N ASN A 343 -70.86 14.98 -16.62
CA ASN A 343 -71.45 13.82 -17.27
C ASN A 343 -71.58 14.16 -18.76
N ALA A 344 -70.51 13.92 -19.51
CA ALA A 344 -70.56 13.91 -20.96
C ALA A 344 -71.38 12.67 -21.36
N ALA A 345 -72.68 12.92 -21.56
CA ALA A 345 -73.61 11.98 -22.13
C ALA A 345 -73.06 11.46 -23.47
N SER A 346 -73.08 10.12 -23.58
CA SER A 346 -73.28 9.32 -24.79
C SER A 346 -73.20 10.06 -26.13
N GLN A 347 -72.07 9.92 -26.81
CA GLN A 347 -72.10 9.77 -28.27
C GLN A 347 -71.60 8.38 -28.63
N ALA A 348 -72.57 7.58 -29.12
CA ALA A 348 -72.36 6.32 -29.78
C ALA A 348 -71.52 6.51 -31.04
N THR A 349 -70.54 5.64 -31.25
CA THR A 349 -69.94 5.34 -32.56
C THR A 349 -69.42 3.90 -32.54
N PRO A 350 -69.29 3.24 -33.70
CA PRO A 350 -69.93 1.95 -33.89
C PRO A 350 -68.94 0.79 -33.77
N THR A 351 -69.55 -0.34 -33.46
CA THR A 351 -69.08 -1.71 -33.58
C THR A 351 -68.11 -1.91 -34.74
N ARG A 352 -66.84 -2.15 -34.44
CA ARG A 352 -65.94 -2.87 -35.35
C ARG A 352 -65.34 -4.05 -34.63
N SER A 353 -65.85 -5.21 -35.01
CA SER A 353 -65.35 -6.55 -34.74
C SER A 353 -63.86 -6.66 -35.05
N ARG A 354 -63.05 -7.09 -34.07
CA ARG A 354 -61.85 -7.89 -34.37
C ARG A 354 -61.42 -8.73 -33.16
N ALA A 355 -61.36 -10.03 -33.46
CA ALA A 355 -60.71 -11.14 -32.78
C ALA A 355 -59.94 -10.85 -31.49
N GLY A 356 -60.30 -11.61 -30.45
CA GLY A 356 -59.51 -11.75 -29.24
C GLY A 356 -58.16 -12.42 -29.50
N THR A 357 -57.16 -11.93 -28.79
CA THR A 357 -55.93 -12.64 -28.45
C THR A 357 -55.72 -12.53 -26.94
N PRO A 358 -55.25 -13.60 -26.27
CA PRO A 358 -55.06 -13.60 -24.84
C PRO A 358 -53.88 -12.73 -24.43
N PHE A 359 -54.02 -12.07 -23.29
CA PHE A 359 -52.96 -11.35 -22.59
C PHE A 359 -51.79 -12.29 -22.28
N SER A 360 -50.71 -12.17 -23.05
CA SER A 360 -49.38 -12.61 -22.62
C SER A 360 -48.76 -11.52 -21.76
N SER A 361 -48.32 -11.91 -20.56
CA SER A 361 -47.49 -11.11 -19.66
C SER A 361 -46.34 -10.41 -20.40
N PRO A 362 -45.82 -9.27 -19.88
CA PRO A 362 -44.67 -8.59 -20.48
C PRO A 362 -43.45 -9.51 -20.41
N SER A 363 -43.20 -10.22 -21.50
CA SER A 363 -41.92 -10.83 -21.80
C SER A 363 -40.90 -9.70 -21.85
N LYS A 364 -39.84 -9.81 -21.04
CA LYS A 364 -38.63 -9.01 -21.19
C LYS A 364 -38.08 -9.30 -22.58
N THR A 365 -38.42 -8.46 -23.54
CA THR A 365 -37.73 -8.41 -24.82
C THR A 365 -36.25 -8.20 -24.52
N PRO A 366 -35.35 -9.07 -25.00
CA PRO A 366 -33.92 -8.81 -24.90
C PRO A 366 -33.64 -7.50 -25.64
N VAL A 367 -32.87 -6.62 -25.00
CA VAL A 367 -32.39 -5.34 -25.53
C VAL A 367 -32.03 -5.54 -27.00
N ALA A 368 -32.79 -4.90 -27.89
CA ALA A 368 -32.60 -4.99 -29.33
C ALA A 368 -31.21 -4.46 -29.69
N ALA A 369 -30.62 -5.06 -30.74
CA ALA A 369 -29.23 -4.92 -31.14
C ALA A 369 -28.74 -3.46 -31.18
N LEU A 370 -27.55 -3.24 -30.60
CA LEU A 370 -26.72 -2.04 -30.70
C LEU A 370 -26.12 -1.99 -32.12
N PRO A 371 -26.75 -1.32 -33.10
CA PRO A 371 -26.43 -1.55 -34.51
C PRO A 371 -25.04 -1.01 -34.84
N ARG A 372 -24.68 0.16 -34.31
CA ARG A 372 -23.39 0.81 -34.56
C ARG A 372 -22.26 0.13 -33.84
N THR A 373 -22.49 -0.29 -32.59
CA THR A 373 -21.51 -1.07 -31.82
C THR A 373 -21.21 -2.40 -32.52
N THR A 374 -22.22 -3.07 -33.08
CA THR A 374 -22.02 -4.34 -33.78
C THR A 374 -21.23 -4.14 -35.08
N GLU A 375 -21.58 -3.12 -35.88
CA GLU A 375 -20.87 -2.76 -37.12
C GLU A 375 -19.41 -2.34 -36.84
N PHE A 376 -19.18 -1.56 -35.79
CA PHE A 376 -17.83 -1.15 -35.38
C PHE A 376 -16.97 -2.34 -34.97
N LEU A 377 -17.54 -3.29 -34.21
CA LEU A 377 -16.84 -4.51 -33.79
C LEU A 377 -16.52 -5.43 -34.95
N GLU A 378 -17.41 -5.53 -35.96
CA GLU A 378 -17.13 -6.30 -37.17
C GLU A 378 -16.02 -5.66 -38.00
N THR A 379 -16.05 -4.33 -38.16
CA THR A 379 -15.06 -3.58 -38.94
C THR A 379 -13.64 -3.69 -38.37
N HIS A 380 -13.52 -3.74 -37.04
CA HIS A 380 -12.23 -3.85 -36.33
C HIS A 380 -11.85 -5.28 -35.93
N ALA A 381 -12.55 -6.29 -36.45
CA ALA A 381 -12.33 -7.71 -36.13
C ALA A 381 -12.39 -8.04 -34.62
N LEU A 382 -13.20 -7.31 -33.85
CA LEU A 382 -13.42 -7.46 -32.41
C LEU A 382 -14.67 -8.30 -32.07
N SER A 383 -15.10 -9.16 -32.99
CA SER A 383 -16.30 -9.98 -32.81
C SER A 383 -16.19 -10.94 -31.60
N THR A 384 -14.98 -11.34 -31.24
CA THR A 384 -14.70 -12.18 -30.07
C THR A 384 -14.94 -11.47 -28.73
N GLN A 385 -14.87 -10.13 -28.71
CA GLN A 385 -15.03 -9.29 -27.52
C GLN A 385 -16.49 -8.92 -27.26
N LEU A 386 -17.40 -9.22 -28.20
CA LEU A 386 -18.82 -8.86 -28.13
C LEU A 386 -19.50 -9.34 -26.84
N ALA A 387 -19.17 -10.53 -26.35
CA ALA A 387 -19.73 -11.06 -25.11
C ALA A 387 -19.26 -10.26 -23.88
N ALA A 388 -17.99 -9.88 -23.82
CA ALA A 388 -17.42 -9.07 -22.75
C ALA A 388 -18.00 -7.65 -22.74
N ILE A 389 -18.12 -7.05 -23.93
CA ILE A 389 -18.71 -5.71 -24.10
C ILE A 389 -20.20 -5.72 -23.69
N ARG A 390 -20.97 -6.74 -24.08
CA ARG A 390 -22.36 -6.90 -23.62
C ARG A 390 -22.46 -7.04 -22.10
N MET A 391 -21.54 -7.77 -21.48
CA MET A 391 -21.48 -7.88 -20.03
C MET A 391 -21.15 -6.54 -19.37
N MET A 392 -20.19 -5.79 -19.93
CA MET A 392 -19.82 -4.46 -19.46
C MET A 392 -21.03 -3.51 -19.51
N ILE A 393 -21.73 -3.39 -20.64
CA ILE A 393 -22.91 -2.51 -20.78
C ILE A 393 -24.00 -2.86 -19.75
N LYS A 394 -24.20 -4.15 -19.51
CA LYS A 394 -25.26 -4.64 -18.62
C LYS A 394 -24.96 -4.40 -17.15
N HIS A 395 -23.68 -4.37 -16.76
CA HIS A 395 -23.27 -4.44 -15.35
C HIS A 395 -22.43 -3.27 -14.86
N ALA A 396 -21.78 -2.53 -15.75
CA ALA A 396 -20.98 -1.36 -15.42
C ALA A 396 -21.78 -0.07 -15.72
N PRO A 397 -21.80 0.91 -14.78
CA PRO A 397 -22.37 2.23 -15.05
C PRO A 397 -21.57 2.91 -16.17
N ALA A 398 -22.25 3.70 -17.02
CA ALA A 398 -21.64 4.35 -18.19
C ALA A 398 -20.38 5.17 -17.87
N THR A 399 -20.33 5.80 -16.69
CA THR A 399 -19.15 6.55 -16.20
C THR A 399 -17.89 5.70 -15.98
N LYS A 400 -18.01 4.36 -16.04
CA LYS A 400 -16.90 3.42 -15.86
C LYS A 400 -16.52 2.64 -17.12
N TRP A 401 -17.21 2.82 -18.25
CA TRP A 401 -16.92 2.04 -19.46
C TRP A 401 -15.49 2.26 -19.98
N TYR A 402 -14.95 3.47 -19.87
CA TYR A 402 -13.56 3.74 -20.25
C TYR A 402 -12.55 2.89 -19.47
N LEU A 403 -12.76 2.69 -18.16
CA LEU A 403 -11.87 1.86 -17.32
C LEU A 403 -11.96 0.38 -17.69
N GLU A 404 -13.17 -0.11 -17.99
CA GLU A 404 -13.39 -1.49 -18.39
C GLU A 404 -12.83 -1.76 -19.80
N LEU A 405 -12.95 -0.80 -20.73
CA LEU A 405 -12.35 -0.88 -22.07
C LEU A 405 -10.82 -0.84 -22.02
N ALA A 406 -10.22 -0.02 -21.13
CA ALA A 406 -8.78 0.00 -20.91
C ALA A 406 -8.24 -1.35 -20.41
N GLY A 407 -9.07 -2.16 -19.74
CA GLY A 407 -8.73 -3.52 -19.31
C GLY A 407 -8.76 -4.58 -20.43
N MET A 408 -9.28 -4.23 -21.62
CA MET A 408 -9.42 -5.16 -22.75
C MET A 408 -8.22 -5.17 -23.72
N ASP A 409 -7.14 -4.45 -23.39
CA ASP A 409 -5.90 -4.34 -24.19
C ASP A 409 -6.18 -3.94 -25.65
N LEU A 410 -7.10 -2.98 -25.83
CA LEU A 410 -7.44 -2.41 -27.12
C LEU A 410 -6.49 -1.24 -27.43
N ASP A 411 -6.19 -1.02 -28.71
CA ASP A 411 -5.55 0.21 -29.16
C ASP A 411 -6.39 1.43 -28.76
N ASP A 412 -5.75 2.52 -28.32
CA ASP A 412 -6.43 3.71 -27.80
C ASP A 412 -7.46 4.26 -28.80
N THR A 413 -7.14 4.25 -30.10
CA THR A 413 -8.03 4.72 -31.17
C THR A 413 -9.28 3.86 -31.27
N VAL A 414 -9.12 2.55 -31.07
CA VAL A 414 -10.21 1.58 -31.13
C VAL A 414 -11.08 1.65 -29.88
N ALA A 415 -10.46 1.87 -28.71
CA ALA A 415 -11.16 2.07 -27.45
C ALA A 415 -12.03 3.35 -27.48
N GLU A 416 -11.49 4.46 -28.00
CA GLU A 416 -12.23 5.71 -28.17
C GLU A 416 -13.41 5.57 -29.14
N GLY A 417 -13.19 4.99 -30.33
CA GLY A 417 -14.26 4.76 -31.30
C GLY A 417 -15.36 3.82 -30.80
N LEU A 418 -14.99 2.80 -30.01
CA LEU A 418 -15.94 1.91 -29.38
C LEU A 418 -16.75 2.62 -28.29
N LEU A 419 -16.11 3.47 -27.47
CA LEU A 419 -16.79 4.27 -26.45
C LEU A 419 -17.81 5.23 -27.07
N GLU A 420 -17.48 5.84 -28.21
CA GLU A 420 -18.40 6.69 -28.96
C GLU A 420 -19.62 5.90 -29.45
N CYS A 421 -19.40 4.73 -30.08
CA CYS A 421 -20.49 3.86 -30.54
C CYS A 421 -21.41 3.41 -29.40
N LEU A 422 -20.82 3.03 -28.26
CA LEU A 422 -21.56 2.63 -27.06
C LEU A 422 -22.39 3.76 -26.49
N THR A 423 -21.84 4.97 -26.47
CA THR A 423 -22.56 6.17 -25.99
C THR A 423 -23.74 6.49 -26.90
N ILE A 424 -23.56 6.40 -28.22
CA ILE A 424 -24.63 6.66 -29.19
C ILE A 424 -25.74 5.61 -29.10
N ASP A 425 -25.39 4.32 -29.00
CA ASP A 425 -26.41 3.25 -28.98
C ASP A 425 -27.15 3.13 -27.63
N CYS A 426 -26.64 3.76 -26.56
CA CYS A 426 -27.26 3.71 -25.22
C CYS A 426 -27.99 5.01 -24.79
N LEU A 427 -27.90 6.08 -25.60
CA LEU A 427 -28.74 7.27 -25.51
C LEU A 427 -30.06 7.04 -26.25
#